data_AF-A0A934NZ62-F1
#
_entry.id   AF-A0A934NZ62-F1
#
_cell.length_a   1.000
_cell.length_b   1.000
_cell.length_c   1.000
_cell.angle_alpha   90.00
_cell.angle_beta   90.00
_cell.angle_gamma   90.00
#
_symmetry.space_group_name_H-M   'P 1'
#
loop_
_entity.id
_entity.type
_entity.pdbx_description
1 polymer ?
#
loop_
_entity_poly.entity_id
_entity_poly.type
_entity_poly.pdbx_seq_one_letter_code
_entity_poly.pdbx_strand_id
1 'polypeptide(L)'
;MTSIPFSFKTIAASVAVATAAGLSAVAFAAPASAATVTNHPIAVSNCNSTGQICAERPTVTVNTNSGLKVEFTASRAHCSDMIAHIYIDGAEWGSAKVGPGQRDGGYFIPVTPGTHDVSIVAEGVTGGCNTGKLASWAGNLRVETN
;
A
#
# COMPACT_ATOMS: atom_id res chain seq x y z
N MET A 1 25.60 -16.13 30.01
CA MET A 1 25.32 -15.33 28.80
C MET A 1 24.15 -14.43 29.14
N THR A 2 24.39 -13.13 29.02
CA THR A 2 23.75 -12.05 29.76
C THR A 2 22.53 -11.54 29.01
N SER A 3 21.33 -11.58 29.62
CA SER A 3 20.14 -10.87 29.13
C SER A 3 19.90 -9.62 29.98
N ILE A 4 20.00 -8.44 29.37
CA ILE A 4 19.60 -7.17 29.96
C ILE A 4 18.21 -6.83 29.42
N PRO A 5 17.15 -6.79 30.24
CA PRO A 5 15.90 -6.17 29.82
C PRO A 5 15.96 -4.65 30.08
N PHE A 6 15.86 -3.89 28.99
CA PHE A 6 15.72 -2.44 29.03
C PHE A 6 14.37 -2.05 29.66
N SER A 7 14.48 -1.26 30.72
CA SER A 7 13.36 -0.71 31.51
C SER A 7 12.62 0.37 30.72
N PHE A 8 11.30 0.18 30.54
CA PHE A 8 10.39 1.18 29.99
C PHE A 8 10.26 2.34 30.96
N LYS A 9 10.73 3.53 30.54
CA LYS A 9 10.58 4.75 31.33
C LYS A 9 9.21 5.36 31.04
N THR A 10 8.22 5.01 31.86
CA THR A 10 6.91 5.67 31.87
C THR A 10 7.08 7.10 32.36
N ILE A 11 6.84 8.08 31.49
CA ILE A 11 6.79 9.49 31.86
C ILE A 11 5.46 9.72 32.58
N ALA A 12 5.53 9.91 33.90
CA ALA A 12 4.40 10.26 34.74
C ALA A 12 3.94 11.69 34.44
N ALA A 13 2.68 11.87 34.06
CA ALA A 13 2.04 13.17 33.99
C ALA A 13 1.50 13.53 35.39
N SER A 14 2.12 14.52 36.04
CA SER A 14 1.70 15.06 37.32
C SER A 14 0.41 15.88 37.13
N VAL A 15 -0.69 15.44 37.76
CA VAL A 15 -1.96 16.17 37.82
C VAL A 15 -1.89 17.16 38.99
N ALA A 16 -1.77 18.46 38.69
CA ALA A 16 -2.00 19.52 39.66
C ALA A 16 -3.50 19.84 39.71
N VAL A 17 -4.14 19.58 40.85
CA VAL A 17 -5.55 19.92 41.10
C VAL A 17 -5.61 21.33 41.70
N ALA A 18 -6.16 22.28 40.94
CA ALA A 18 -6.55 23.59 41.46
C ALA A 18 -8.08 23.69 41.46
N THR A 19 -8.66 23.89 42.63
CA THR A 19 -10.09 24.05 42.87
C THR A 19 -10.54 25.49 42.61
N ALA A 20 -11.41 25.71 41.63
CA ALA A 20 -12.29 26.88 41.55
C ALA A 20 -13.49 26.57 40.63
N ALA A 21 -14.67 27.04 41.03
CA ALA A 21 -15.96 26.79 40.40
C ALA A 21 -16.04 27.26 38.93
N GLY A 22 -16.78 26.50 38.11
CA GLY A 22 -17.30 26.96 36.82
C GLY A 22 -16.96 26.06 35.63
N LEU A 23 -18.00 25.59 34.94
CA LEU A 23 -18.01 24.94 33.62
C LEU A 23 -17.48 23.50 33.57
N SER A 24 -18.39 22.52 33.60
CA SER A 24 -18.14 21.16 33.14
C SER A 24 -17.79 21.18 31.65
N ALA A 25 -16.51 21.32 31.32
CA ALA A 25 -16.02 21.12 29.96
C ALA A 25 -16.08 19.61 29.65
N VAL A 26 -17.20 19.17 29.07
CA VAL A 26 -17.28 17.86 28.44
C VAL A 26 -16.33 17.90 27.25
N ALA A 27 -15.13 17.36 27.42
CA ALA A 27 -14.18 17.19 26.34
C ALA A 27 -14.75 16.15 25.38
N PHE A 28 -15.36 16.60 24.28
CA PHE A 28 -15.68 15.73 23.15
C PHE A 28 -14.35 15.30 22.53
N ALA A 29 -13.96 14.05 22.73
CA ALA A 29 -12.91 13.44 21.95
C ALA A 29 -13.31 13.56 20.47
N ALA A 30 -12.46 14.20 19.65
CA ALA A 30 -12.66 14.21 18.21
C ALA A 30 -12.71 12.75 17.71
N PRO A 31 -13.57 12.43 16.72
CA PRO A 31 -13.58 11.10 16.15
C PRO A 31 -12.19 10.81 15.57
N ALA A 32 -11.60 9.68 15.95
CA ALA A 32 -10.42 9.19 15.26
C ALA A 32 -10.86 8.79 13.84
N SER A 33 -10.30 9.42 12.81
CA SER A 33 -10.39 8.87 11.46
C SER A 33 -9.72 7.50 11.46
N ALA A 34 -10.50 6.48 11.15
CA ALA A 34 -10.00 5.11 11.02
C ALA A 34 -9.55 4.89 9.58
N ALA A 35 -8.37 4.28 9.41
CA ALA A 35 -7.91 3.89 8.10
C ALA A 35 -8.83 2.82 7.49
N THR A 36 -9.22 3.01 6.23
CA THR A 36 -10.01 2.04 5.46
C THR A 36 -9.07 1.23 4.58
N VAL A 37 -9.08 -0.10 4.74
CA VAL A 37 -8.26 -1.02 3.95
C VAL A 37 -9.15 -1.75 2.94
N THR A 38 -8.82 -1.63 1.66
CA THR A 38 -9.52 -2.31 0.56
C THR A 38 -8.54 -3.17 -0.23
N ASN A 39 -8.96 -4.38 -0.62
CA ASN A 39 -8.19 -5.29 -1.45
C ASN A 39 -8.81 -5.37 -2.84
N HIS A 40 -8.00 -5.18 -3.87
CA HIS A 40 -8.42 -5.21 -5.27
C HIS A 40 -7.69 -6.35 -5.99
N PRO A 41 -8.36 -7.48 -6.25
CA PRO A 41 -7.80 -8.52 -7.11
C PRO A 41 -7.60 -7.97 -8.52
N ILE A 42 -6.39 -8.10 -9.05
CA ILE A 42 -6.04 -7.68 -10.40
C ILE A 42 -5.67 -8.91 -11.21
N ALA A 43 -6.21 -9.03 -12.41
CA ALA A 43 -5.83 -10.07 -13.36
C ALA A 43 -5.89 -9.51 -14.78
N VAL A 44 -4.78 -9.63 -15.50
CA VAL A 44 -4.68 -9.30 -16.92
C VAL A 44 -4.38 -10.58 -17.67
N SER A 45 -5.39 -11.10 -18.37
CA SER A 45 -5.30 -12.39 -19.06
C SER A 45 -4.52 -12.33 -20.37
N ASN A 46 -4.43 -11.15 -21.00
CA ASN A 46 -3.79 -10.97 -22.30
C ASN A 46 -2.98 -9.68 -22.34
N CYS A 47 -1.66 -9.80 -22.15
CA CYS A 47 -0.74 -8.70 -22.39
C CYS A 47 -0.45 -8.58 -23.89
N ASN A 48 -1.08 -7.60 -24.53
CA ASN A 48 -0.95 -7.35 -25.96
C ASN A 48 0.31 -6.53 -26.32
N SER A 49 1.45 -6.86 -25.71
CA SER A 49 2.75 -6.23 -25.98
C SER A 49 3.71 -7.23 -26.62
N THR A 50 4.73 -6.72 -27.30
CA THR A 50 5.77 -7.52 -27.97
C THR A 50 6.94 -7.90 -27.05
N GLY A 51 6.91 -7.49 -25.78
CA GLY A 51 8.02 -7.67 -24.84
C GLY A 51 7.57 -7.96 -23.41
N GLN A 52 8.36 -7.50 -22.44
CA GLN A 52 8.12 -7.77 -21.03
C GLN A 52 7.13 -6.80 -20.37
N ILE A 53 7.07 -5.55 -20.82
CA ILE A 53 6.13 -4.58 -20.28
C ILE A 53 4.73 -4.87 -20.83
N CYS A 54 3.77 -5.12 -19.95
CA CYS A 54 2.36 -5.23 -20.30
C CYS A 54 1.74 -3.83 -20.37
N ALA A 55 1.26 -3.40 -21.54
CA ALA A 55 0.71 -2.05 -21.72
C ALA A 55 -0.62 -1.81 -20.97
N GLU A 56 -1.32 -2.88 -20.59
CA GLU A 56 -2.56 -2.80 -19.82
C GLU A 56 -2.27 -2.24 -18.43
N ARG A 57 -3.03 -1.21 -18.02
CA ARG A 57 -2.86 -0.52 -16.74
C ARG A 57 -4.15 -0.60 -15.92
N PRO A 58 -4.43 -1.69 -15.20
CA PRO A 58 -5.56 -1.73 -14.29
C PRO A 58 -5.49 -0.58 -13.28
N THR A 59 -6.58 0.16 -13.16
CA THR A 59 -6.70 1.36 -12.33
C THR A 59 -7.82 1.18 -11.30
N VAL A 60 -7.54 1.59 -10.07
CA VAL A 60 -8.50 1.68 -8.98
C VAL A 60 -8.57 3.13 -8.54
N THR A 61 -9.78 3.70 -8.59
CA THR A 61 -10.05 5.03 -8.08
C THR A 61 -10.37 4.96 -6.59
N VAL A 62 -9.67 5.77 -5.79
CA VAL A 62 -9.84 5.83 -4.33
C VAL A 62 -10.07 7.27 -3.89
N ASN A 63 -10.85 7.44 -2.82
CA ASN A 63 -11.02 8.73 -2.14
C ASN A 63 -10.31 8.67 -0.78
N THR A 64 -9.53 9.69 -0.47
CA THR A 64 -8.75 9.77 0.78
C THR A 64 -8.73 11.20 1.29
N ASN A 65 -8.73 11.37 2.61
CA ASN A 65 -8.59 12.64 3.29
C ASN A 65 -7.11 13.02 3.54
N SER A 66 -6.19 12.09 3.31
CA SER A 66 -4.74 12.29 3.50
C SER A 66 -3.91 11.29 2.67
N GLY A 67 -2.62 11.17 2.95
CA GLY A 67 -1.76 10.17 2.32
C GLY A 67 -2.32 8.75 2.41
N LEU A 68 -2.02 7.94 1.40
CA LEU A 68 -2.50 6.57 1.26
C LEU A 68 -1.33 5.58 1.28
N LYS A 69 -1.61 4.34 1.66
CA LYS A 69 -0.63 3.25 1.61
C LYS A 69 -1.07 2.20 0.60
N VAL A 70 -0.18 1.88 -0.34
CA VAL A 70 -0.42 0.90 -1.41
C VAL A 70 0.57 -0.24 -1.28
N GLU A 71 0.12 -1.47 -1.40
CA GLU A 71 0.99 -2.65 -1.42
C GLU A 71 0.45 -3.65 -2.44
N PHE A 72 1.29 -4.07 -3.37
CA PHE A 72 0.97 -5.13 -4.31
C PHE A 72 1.52 -6.47 -3.82
N THR A 73 0.70 -7.51 -3.94
CA THR A 73 1.13 -8.91 -3.78
C THR A 73 0.96 -9.64 -5.10
N ALA A 74 2.03 -10.21 -5.64
CA ALA A 74 1.98 -11.04 -6.85
C ALA A 74 1.19 -12.33 -6.59
N SER A 75 0.49 -12.83 -7.60
CA SER A 75 -0.23 -14.10 -7.48
C SER A 75 0.73 -15.25 -7.19
N ARG A 76 0.33 -16.15 -6.28
CA ARG A 76 1.06 -17.40 -6.01
C ARG A 76 1.09 -18.35 -7.20
N ALA A 77 0.19 -18.15 -8.16
CA ALA A 77 0.10 -18.97 -9.37
C ALA A 77 1.11 -18.55 -10.47
N HIS A 78 1.90 -17.50 -10.24
CA HIS A 78 2.96 -17.11 -11.18
C HIS A 78 4.04 -18.20 -11.26
N CYS A 79 4.61 -18.35 -12.46
CA CYS A 79 5.69 -19.31 -12.74
C CYS A 79 7.09 -18.63 -12.76
N SER A 80 7.12 -17.30 -12.74
CA SER A 80 8.29 -16.44 -12.93
C SER A 80 8.11 -15.17 -12.11
N ASP A 81 9.18 -14.43 -11.91
CA ASP A 81 9.12 -13.12 -11.26
C ASP A 81 8.55 -12.06 -12.22
N MET A 82 8.10 -10.94 -11.64
CA MET A 82 7.73 -9.72 -12.35
C MET A 82 8.25 -8.49 -11.60
N ILE A 83 8.31 -7.34 -12.26
CA ILE A 83 8.45 -6.03 -11.63
C ILE A 83 7.06 -5.39 -11.63
N ALA A 84 6.56 -5.04 -10.44
CA ALA A 84 5.32 -4.29 -10.27
C ALA A 84 5.65 -2.81 -10.23
N HIS A 85 5.09 -2.03 -11.15
CA HIS A 85 5.22 -0.58 -11.20
C HIS A 85 3.92 0.06 -10.71
N ILE A 86 3.97 0.78 -9.61
CA ILE A 86 2.84 1.50 -9.02
C ILE A 86 2.84 2.93 -9.53
N TYR A 87 1.67 3.39 -9.98
CA TYR A 87 1.44 4.74 -10.46
C TYR A 87 0.31 5.39 -9.69
N ILE A 88 0.45 6.69 -9.45
CA ILE A 88 -0.55 7.55 -8.81
C ILE A 88 -0.84 8.70 -9.75
N ASP A 89 -2.10 8.87 -10.14
CA ASP A 89 -2.56 9.90 -11.07
C ASP A 89 -1.74 9.94 -12.38
N GLY A 90 -1.36 8.75 -12.84
CA GLY A 90 -0.59 8.54 -14.06
C GLY A 90 0.93 8.62 -13.91
N ALA A 91 1.47 9.10 -12.78
CA ALA A 91 2.91 9.20 -12.51
C ALA A 91 3.44 7.98 -11.75
N GLU A 92 4.60 7.43 -12.14
CA GLU A 92 5.19 6.29 -11.43
C GLU A 92 5.67 6.73 -10.06
N TRP A 93 5.19 6.04 -9.02
CA TRP A 93 5.63 6.27 -7.65
C TRP A 93 6.83 5.41 -7.30
N GLY A 94 6.80 4.14 -7.71
CA GLY A 94 7.85 3.20 -7.42
C GLY A 94 7.59 1.84 -8.03
N SER A 95 8.64 1.03 -8.07
CA SER A 95 8.57 -0.33 -8.58
C SER A 95 9.41 -1.29 -7.74
N ALA A 96 9.01 -2.56 -7.75
CA ALA A 96 9.72 -3.63 -7.06
C ALA A 96 9.62 -4.95 -7.81
N LYS A 97 10.72 -5.69 -7.82
CA LYS A 97 10.71 -7.08 -8.27
C LYS A 97 10.01 -7.96 -7.23
N VAL A 98 9.01 -8.71 -7.66
CA VAL A 98 8.22 -9.63 -6.84
C VAL A 98 8.14 -11.00 -7.51
N GLY A 99 8.44 -12.04 -6.74
CA GLY A 99 8.18 -13.43 -7.13
C GLY A 99 6.77 -13.90 -6.76
N PRO A 100 6.41 -15.16 -7.09
CA PRO A 100 5.10 -15.71 -6.79
C PRO A 100 4.72 -15.60 -5.30
N GLY A 101 3.62 -14.91 -5.01
CA GLY A 101 3.14 -14.69 -3.64
C GLY A 101 3.90 -13.65 -2.82
N GLN A 102 4.94 -13.00 -3.38
CA GLN A 102 5.71 -11.97 -2.71
C GLN A 102 5.01 -10.61 -2.77
N ARG A 103 5.36 -9.75 -1.81
CA ARG A 103 4.90 -8.37 -1.68
C ARG A 103 5.99 -7.41 -2.16
N ASP A 104 5.59 -6.27 -2.71
CA ASP A 104 6.50 -5.19 -3.12
C ASP A 104 7.11 -4.40 -1.95
N GLY A 105 6.63 -4.65 -0.72
CA GLY A 105 7.07 -3.97 0.50
C GLY A 105 6.19 -2.78 0.91
N GLY A 106 5.29 -2.36 0.02
CA GLY A 106 4.34 -1.28 0.24
C GLY A 106 4.97 0.11 0.19
N TYR A 107 4.16 1.08 -0.24
CA TYR A 107 4.52 2.48 -0.41
C TYR A 107 3.56 3.35 0.39
N PHE A 108 4.10 4.28 1.19
CA PHE A 108 3.33 5.41 1.68
C PHE A 108 3.44 6.56 0.67
N ILE A 109 2.30 7.07 0.24
CA ILE A 109 2.20 8.07 -0.82
C ILE A 109 1.48 9.29 -0.23
N PRO A 110 2.19 10.41 -0.02
CA PRO A 110 1.55 11.66 0.38
C PRO A 110 0.75 12.21 -0.81
N VAL A 111 -0.57 12.26 -0.66
CA VAL A 111 -1.48 12.89 -1.61
C VAL A 111 -2.35 13.93 -0.91
N THR A 112 -2.85 14.89 -1.68
CA THR A 112 -3.85 15.83 -1.17
C THR A 112 -5.16 15.13 -0.85
N PRO A 113 -6.01 15.68 0.02
CA PRO A 113 -7.37 15.17 0.18
C PRO A 113 -8.12 15.20 -1.16
N GLY A 114 -8.78 14.11 -1.53
CA GLY A 114 -9.51 14.02 -2.79
C GLY A 114 -9.55 12.62 -3.38
N THR A 115 -9.88 12.58 -4.67
CA THR A 115 -9.95 11.36 -5.47
C THR A 115 -8.65 11.18 -6.24
N HIS A 116 -8.08 9.98 -6.16
CA HIS A 116 -6.82 9.61 -6.81
C HIS A 116 -6.96 8.29 -7.54
N ASP A 117 -6.24 8.15 -8.63
CA ASP A 117 -6.16 6.92 -9.41
C ASP A 117 -4.88 6.16 -9.07
N VAL A 118 -5.03 4.96 -8.50
CA VAL A 118 -3.93 4.03 -8.26
C VAL A 118 -3.92 3.01 -9.40
N SER A 119 -2.87 3.00 -10.20
CA SER A 119 -2.71 2.02 -11.28
C SER A 119 -1.43 1.22 -11.13
N ILE A 120 -1.44 0.03 -11.72
CA ILE A 120 -0.29 -0.87 -11.69
C ILE A 120 0.03 -1.36 -13.10
N VAL A 121 1.33 -1.45 -13.39
CA VAL A 121 1.87 -2.04 -14.63
C VAL A 121 2.80 -3.17 -14.26
N ALA A 122 2.76 -4.25 -15.03
CA ALA A 122 3.66 -5.36 -14.87
C ALA A 122 4.73 -5.37 -15.96
N GLU A 123 5.97 -5.54 -15.56
CA GLU A 123 7.07 -5.92 -16.42
C GLU A 123 7.50 -7.36 -16.08
N GLY A 124 7.51 -8.26 -17.06
CA GLY A 124 7.94 -9.63 -16.86
C GLY A 124 9.46 -9.74 -16.65
N VAL A 125 9.90 -10.62 -15.76
CA VAL A 125 11.32 -10.96 -15.61
C VAL A 125 11.57 -12.31 -16.27
N THR A 126 12.55 -12.35 -17.19
CA THR A 126 12.92 -13.61 -17.85
C THR A 126 13.38 -14.65 -16.83
N GLY A 127 12.83 -15.86 -16.93
CA GLY A 127 13.03 -16.94 -15.97
C GLY A 127 11.74 -17.76 -15.81
N GLY A 128 11.87 -19.00 -15.32
CA GLY A 128 10.70 -19.89 -15.19
C GLY A 128 9.99 -20.09 -16.53
N CYS A 129 8.68 -19.84 -16.60
CA CYS A 129 7.92 -19.93 -17.86
C CYS A 129 7.93 -18.65 -18.71
N ASN A 130 8.55 -17.57 -18.24
CA ASN A 130 8.73 -16.36 -19.04
C ASN A 130 10.01 -16.47 -19.87
N THR A 131 9.85 -16.64 -21.18
CA THR A 131 10.95 -16.79 -22.15
C THR A 131 11.22 -15.52 -22.96
N GLY A 132 10.92 -14.34 -22.41
CA GLY A 132 11.15 -13.04 -23.06
C GLY A 132 9.88 -12.26 -23.41
N LYS A 133 8.70 -12.76 -23.04
CA LYS A 133 7.42 -12.09 -23.25
C LYS A 133 6.51 -12.33 -22.05
N LEU A 134 5.94 -11.27 -21.50
CA LEU A 134 4.89 -11.38 -20.49
C LEU A 134 3.55 -11.63 -21.19
N ALA A 135 2.94 -12.81 -20.97
CA ALA A 135 1.68 -13.16 -21.60
C ALA A 135 0.45 -12.74 -20.78
N SER A 136 0.54 -12.90 -19.46
CA SER A 136 -0.51 -12.58 -18.49
C SER A 136 0.11 -12.38 -17.11
N TRP A 137 -0.61 -11.71 -16.23
CA TRP A 137 -0.21 -11.53 -14.84
C TRP A 137 -1.43 -11.28 -13.95
N ALA A 138 -1.23 -11.40 -12.64
CA ALA A 138 -2.28 -11.25 -11.66
C ALA A 138 -1.69 -10.97 -10.27
N GLY A 139 -2.49 -10.41 -9.39
CA GLY A 139 -2.11 -10.19 -8.00
C GLY A 139 -3.23 -9.54 -7.21
N ASN A 140 -2.88 -8.97 -6.08
CA ASN A 140 -3.80 -8.20 -5.25
C ASN A 140 -3.16 -6.87 -4.89
N LEU A 141 -3.88 -5.79 -5.18
CA LEU A 141 -3.52 -4.44 -4.79
C LEU A 141 -4.28 -4.10 -3.50
N ARG A 142 -3.54 -3.97 -2.39
CA ARG A 142 -4.10 -3.49 -1.13
C ARG A 142 -3.91 -1.98 -1.05
N VAL A 143 -5.00 -1.24 -0.84
CA VAL A 143 -4.98 0.21 -0.66
C VAL A 143 -5.57 0.54 0.70
N GLU A 144 -4.86 1.38 1.45
CA GLU A 144 -5.26 1.88 2.76
C GLU A 144 -5.37 3.42 2.70
N THR A 145 -6.57 3.94 2.96
CA THR A 145 -6.89 5.38 2.96
C THR A 145 -7.31 5.84 4.36
N ASN A 146 -7.32 7.14 4.63
CA ASN A 146 -7.82 7.75 5.89
C ASN A 146 -8.86 8.82 5.60
#